data_AF-A0A8I1MEH3-F1
#
_entry.id   AF-A0A8I1MEH3-F1
#
_cell.length_a   1.000
_cell.length_b   1.000
_cell.length_c   1.000
_cell.angle_alpha   90.00
_cell.angle_beta   90.00
_cell.angle_gamma   90.00
#
_symmetry.space_group_name_H-M   'P 1'
#
loop_
_entity.id
_entity.type
_entity.pdbx_description
1 polymer ?
#
loop_
_entity_poly.entity_id
_entity_poly.type
_entity_poly.pdbx_seq_one_letter_code
_entity_poly.pdbx_strand_id
1 'polypeptide(L)'
;MKVVNELYQTAIFEINREKLIDQLTKLKESHEEQIVVIKEKIEKYEQKKRAQETWYQSLSPFRKIFTGRPLSHHEAVEYMVHVKDRFRKIEQFKGKIREVERVLELLTQEVVIEEIVLTSAIVEGLSRMEER
;
A
#
# COMPACT_ATOMS: atom_id res chain seq x y z
N MET A 1 -13.01 18.83 -18.44
CA MET A 1 -13.00 19.07 -16.98
C MET A 1 -11.60 19.42 -16.59
N LYS A 2 -11.42 20.42 -15.73
CA LYS A 2 -10.12 20.87 -15.25
C LYS A 2 -9.74 20.12 -13.98
N VAL A 3 -8.52 19.61 -13.92
CA VAL A 3 -7.96 19.02 -12.70
C VAL A 3 -7.06 20.06 -12.04
N VAL A 4 -7.30 20.33 -10.76
CA VAL A 4 -6.59 21.34 -9.98
C VAL A 4 -5.89 20.69 -8.80
N ASN A 5 -4.65 21.11 -8.49
CA ASN A 5 -3.96 20.63 -7.30
C ASN A 5 -4.44 21.41 -6.07
N GLU A 6 -4.77 20.71 -4.97
CA GLU A 6 -5.12 21.32 -3.69
C GLU A 6 -4.10 22.35 -3.17
N LEU A 7 -2.79 22.11 -3.39
CA LEU A 7 -1.71 22.93 -2.80
C LEU A 7 -1.51 24.27 -3.51
N TYR A 8 -1.73 24.29 -4.84
CA TYR A 8 -1.37 25.43 -5.67
C TYR A 8 -2.59 26.09 -6.33
N GLN A 9 -3.77 25.46 -6.27
CA GLN A 9 -5.00 25.90 -6.97
C GLN A 9 -4.78 26.21 -8.46
N THR A 10 -3.71 25.67 -9.06
CA THR A 10 -3.41 25.79 -10.48
C THR A 10 -3.99 24.60 -11.22
N ALA A 11 -4.67 24.88 -12.33
CA ALA A 11 -5.08 23.84 -13.28
C ALA A 11 -3.84 23.12 -13.80
N ILE A 12 -3.77 21.81 -13.55
CA ILE A 12 -2.63 20.96 -13.92
C ILE A 12 -2.80 20.46 -15.34
N PHE A 13 -4.02 20.02 -15.69
CA PHE A 13 -4.37 19.55 -17.03
C PHE A 13 -5.90 19.50 -17.22
N GLU A 14 -6.34 19.49 -18.48
CA GLU A 14 -7.72 19.19 -18.86
C GLU A 14 -7.85 17.73 -19.27
N ILE A 15 -8.91 17.07 -18.78
CA ILE A 15 -9.19 15.68 -19.08
C ILE A 15 -10.69 15.43 -19.23
N ASN A 16 -11.03 14.42 -20.03
CA ASN A 16 -12.38 13.87 -20.09
C ASN A 16 -12.70 13.16 -18.75
N ARG A 17 -13.90 13.40 -18.22
CA ARG A 17 -14.41 12.76 -17.00
C ARG A 17 -14.31 11.24 -17.03
N GLU A 18 -14.72 10.59 -18.11
CA GLU A 18 -14.65 9.12 -18.25
C GLU A 18 -13.20 8.63 -18.19
N LYS A 19 -12.29 9.34 -18.86
CA LYS A 19 -10.85 9.03 -18.83
C LYS A 19 -10.28 9.21 -17.42
N LEU A 20 -10.68 10.25 -16.70
CA LEU A 20 -10.23 10.45 -15.31
C LEU A 20 -10.74 9.35 -14.39
N ILE A 21 -12.02 8.94 -14.54
CA ILE A 21 -12.60 7.84 -13.78
C ILE A 21 -11.82 6.54 -14.04
N ASP A 22 -11.49 6.23 -15.30
CA ASP A 22 -10.67 5.07 -15.66
C ASP A 22 -9.27 5.13 -15.01
N GLN A 23 -8.57 6.27 -15.12
CA GLN A 23 -7.24 6.42 -14.52
C GLN A 23 -7.26 6.30 -12.98
N LEU A 24 -8.26 6.90 -12.32
CA LEU A 24 -8.44 6.78 -10.87
C LEU A 24 -8.78 5.36 -10.44
N THR A 25 -9.60 4.65 -11.22
CA THR A 25 -9.93 3.24 -10.97
C THR A 25 -8.68 2.38 -11.03
N LYS A 26 -7.86 2.53 -12.09
CA LYS A 26 -6.58 1.83 -12.22
C LYS A 26 -5.59 2.21 -11.11
N LEU A 27 -5.57 3.46 -10.67
CA LEU A 27 -4.74 3.90 -9.55
C LEU A 27 -5.14 3.21 -8.24
N LYS A 28 -6.45 3.10 -7.98
CA LYS A 28 -6.99 2.34 -6.84
C LYS A 28 -6.59 0.87 -6.93
N GLU A 29 -6.82 0.21 -8.06
CA GLU A 29 -6.46 -1.20 -8.29
C GLU A 29 -4.96 -1.43 -8.04
N SER A 30 -4.11 -0.54 -8.56
CA SER A 30 -2.66 -0.62 -8.31
C SER A 30 -2.31 -0.53 -6.82
N HIS A 31 -2.99 0.31 -6.03
CA HIS A 31 -2.79 0.36 -4.59
C HIS A 31 -3.28 -0.90 -3.87
N GLU A 32 -4.39 -1.50 -4.33
CA GLU A 32 -4.90 -2.76 -3.81
C GLU A 32 -3.94 -3.92 -4.08
N GLU A 33 -3.39 -4.00 -5.29
CA GLU A 33 -2.35 -4.97 -5.66
C GLU A 33 -1.11 -4.84 -4.76
N GLN A 34 -0.68 -3.61 -4.47
CA GLN A 34 0.46 -3.39 -3.56
C GLN A 34 0.16 -3.89 -2.14
N ILE A 35 -1.08 -3.76 -1.66
CA ILE A 35 -1.50 -4.33 -0.37
C ILE A 35 -1.40 -5.86 -0.41
N VAL A 36 -1.86 -6.51 -1.48
CA VAL A 36 -1.76 -7.97 -1.65
C VAL A 36 -0.31 -8.42 -1.62
N VAL A 37 0.56 -7.77 -2.39
CA VAL A 37 2.00 -8.06 -2.42
C VAL A 37 2.64 -7.93 -1.04
N ILE A 38 2.26 -6.93 -0.25
CA ILE A 38 2.78 -6.76 1.11
C ILE A 38 2.27 -7.88 2.03
N LYS A 39 1.00 -8.25 1.95
CA LYS A 39 0.41 -9.33 2.75
C LYS A 39 1.11 -10.67 2.48
N GLU A 40 1.35 -11.01 1.21
CA GLU A 40 2.10 -12.23 0.86
C GLU A 40 3.52 -12.24 1.44
N LYS A 41 4.19 -11.07 1.46
CA LYS A 41 5.53 -10.95 2.06
C LYS A 41 5.50 -11.15 3.58
N ILE A 42 4.47 -10.68 4.27
CA ILE A 42 4.27 -10.91 5.71
C ILE A 42 4.02 -12.41 5.93
N GLU A 43 3.10 -13.01 5.16
CA GLU A 43 2.75 -14.41 5.31
C GLU A 43 3.97 -15.34 5.11
N LYS A 44 4.76 -15.12 4.05
CA LYS A 44 6.00 -15.87 3.81
C LYS A 44 6.99 -15.75 4.98
N TYR A 45 7.10 -14.57 5.58
CA TYR A 45 7.95 -14.36 6.75
C TYR A 45 7.43 -15.16 7.96
N GLU A 46 6.12 -15.09 8.23
CA GLU A 46 5.53 -15.81 9.36
C GLU A 46 5.59 -17.34 9.18
N GLN A 47 5.32 -17.85 7.99
CA GLN A 47 5.45 -19.28 7.68
C GLN A 47 6.88 -19.76 7.94
N LYS A 48 7.88 -19.01 7.47
CA LYS A 48 9.30 -19.31 7.73
C LYS A 48 9.61 -19.30 9.22
N LYS A 49 9.11 -18.31 9.97
CA LYS A 49 9.32 -18.19 11.41
C LYS A 49 8.68 -19.36 12.18
N ARG A 50 7.43 -19.73 11.87
CA ARG A 50 6.74 -20.88 12.47
C ARG A 50 7.44 -22.20 12.17
N ALA A 51 7.98 -22.37 10.96
CA ALA A 51 8.76 -23.55 10.60
C ALA A 51 10.06 -23.65 11.41
N GLN A 52 10.76 -22.53 11.59
CA GLN A 52 11.97 -22.46 12.43
C GLN A 52 11.66 -22.76 13.91
N GLU A 53 10.56 -22.21 14.44
CA GLU A 53 10.12 -22.46 15.81
C GLU A 53 9.73 -23.92 16.02
N THR A 54 8.96 -24.51 15.10
CA THR A 54 8.58 -25.93 15.14
C THR A 54 9.81 -26.84 15.08
N TRP A 55 10.74 -26.55 14.17
CA TRP A 55 12.01 -27.29 14.07
C TRP A 55 12.79 -27.20 15.38
N TYR A 56 12.98 -26.00 15.93
CA TYR A 56 13.68 -25.81 17.19
C TYR A 56 12.99 -26.55 18.35
N GLN A 57 11.66 -26.49 18.43
CA GLN A 57 10.90 -27.19 19.46
C GLN A 57 11.06 -28.71 19.38
N SER A 58 11.12 -29.27 18.17
CA SER A 58 11.33 -30.71 17.91
C SER A 58 12.71 -31.23 18.32
N LEU A 59 13.69 -30.36 18.54
CA LEU A 59 15.04 -30.76 18.95
C LEU A 59 15.09 -31.25 20.40
N SER A 60 15.94 -32.25 20.65
CA SER A 60 16.24 -32.70 22.00
C SER A 60 16.95 -31.61 22.82
N PRO A 61 16.85 -31.61 24.16
CA PRO A 61 17.48 -30.61 25.02
C PRO A 61 18.99 -30.45 24.76
N PHE A 62 19.70 -31.56 24.54
CA PHE A 62 21.12 -31.54 24.22
C PHE A 62 21.38 -30.81 22.90
N ARG A 63 20.61 -31.11 21.84
CA ARG A 63 20.76 -30.45 20.53
C ARG A 63 20.43 -28.95 20.59
N LYS A 64 19.46 -28.53 21.42
CA LYS A 64 19.09 -27.11 21.60
C LYS A 64 20.22 -26.24 22.15
N ILE A 65 21.15 -26.81 22.91
CA ILE A 65 22.32 -26.09 23.45
C ILE A 65 23.32 -25.77 22.35
N PHE A 66 23.46 -26.63 21.33
CA PHE A 66 24.42 -26.46 20.24
C PHE A 66 23.89 -25.69 19.03
N THR A 67 22.62 -25.26 19.01
CA THR A 67 22.03 -24.58 17.84
C THR A 67 22.31 -23.09 17.76
N GLY A 68 22.99 -22.48 18.74
CA GLY A 68 23.46 -21.09 18.66
C GLY A 68 22.35 -20.07 18.37
N ARG A 69 21.15 -20.24 18.97
CA ARG A 69 19.97 -19.41 18.69
C ARG A 69 20.31 -17.92 18.91
N PRO A 70 19.99 -17.03 17.95
CA PRO A 70 20.22 -15.60 18.10
C PRO A 70 19.45 -15.03 19.30
N LEU A 71 19.99 -13.95 19.87
CA LEU A 71 19.39 -13.25 21.02
C LEU A 71 17.99 -12.73 20.67
N SER A 72 17.08 -12.78 21.64
CA SER A 72 15.67 -12.38 21.51
C SER A 72 15.46 -10.97 20.95
N HIS A 73 16.42 -10.06 21.17
CA HIS A 73 16.37 -8.71 20.64
C HIS A 73 16.43 -8.67 19.10
N HIS A 74 17.25 -9.51 18.47
CA HIS A 74 17.31 -9.58 17.00
C HIS A 74 15.99 -10.07 16.41
N GLU A 75 15.36 -11.08 17.03
CA GLU A 75 14.05 -11.59 16.60
C GLU A 75 12.95 -10.51 16.67
N ALA A 76 13.00 -9.62 17.67
CA ALA A 76 12.05 -8.52 17.82
C ALA A 76 12.25 -7.42 16.76
N VAL A 77 13.51 -7.07 16.46
CA VAL A 77 13.85 -6.10 15.41
C VAL A 77 13.42 -6.63 14.03
N GLU A 78 13.72 -7.89 13.73
CA GLU A 78 13.29 -8.53 12.48
C GLU A 78 11.76 -8.50 12.33
N TYR A 79 11.02 -8.82 13.39
CA TYR A 79 9.57 -8.79 13.36
C TYR A 79 9.03 -7.37 13.15
N MET A 80 9.65 -6.36 13.77
CA MET A 80 9.28 -4.96 13.56
C MET A 80 9.40 -4.57 12.08
N VAL A 81 10.53 -4.88 11.44
CA VAL A 81 10.80 -4.51 10.05
C VAL A 81 9.96 -5.33 9.06
N HIS A 82 9.82 -6.64 9.29
CA HIS A 82 9.17 -7.54 8.35
C HIS A 82 7.66 -7.63 8.49
N VAL A 83 7.11 -7.19 9.62
CA VAL A 83 5.67 -7.26 9.88
C VAL A 83 5.11 -5.88 10.22
N LYS A 84 5.57 -5.24 11.30
CA LYS A 84 4.97 -3.97 11.77
C LYS A 84 5.10 -2.83 10.76
N ASP A 85 6.28 -2.64 10.19
CA ASP A 85 6.50 -1.61 9.16
C ASP A 85 5.73 -1.89 7.88
N ARG A 86 5.55 -3.17 7.55
CA ARG A 86 4.75 -3.59 6.40
C ARG A 86 3.25 -3.32 6.62
N PHE A 87 2.73 -3.55 7.82
CA PHE A 87 1.37 -3.14 8.17
C PHE A 87 1.18 -1.62 8.10
N ARG A 88 2.16 -0.83 8.56
CA ARG A 88 2.11 0.63 8.39
C ARG A 88 2.00 1.02 6.92
N LYS A 89 2.74 0.36 6.02
CA LYS A 89 2.62 0.58 4.57
C LYS A 89 1.24 0.19 4.03
N ILE A 90 0.65 -0.91 4.51
CA ILE A 90 -0.73 -1.27 4.16
C ILE A 90 -1.70 -0.16 4.57
N GLU A 91 -1.59 0.37 5.79
CA GLU A 91 -2.46 1.47 6.25
C GLU A 91 -2.27 2.75 5.42
N GLN A 92 -1.06 3.04 4.97
CA GLN A 92 -0.81 4.14 4.02
C GLN A 92 -1.52 3.91 2.68
N PHE A 93 -1.45 2.70 2.10
CA PHE A 93 -2.17 2.39 0.86
C PHE A 93 -3.69 2.44 1.04
N LYS A 94 -4.23 1.96 2.17
CA LYS A 94 -5.66 2.12 2.49
C LYS A 94 -6.07 3.59 2.61
N GLY A 95 -5.20 4.45 3.13
CA GLY A 95 -5.43 5.90 3.13
C GLY A 95 -5.57 6.45 1.72
N LYS A 96 -4.63 6.11 0.83
CA LYS A 96 -4.65 6.52 -0.58
C LYS A 96 -5.87 5.99 -1.34
N ILE A 97 -6.27 4.74 -1.11
CA ILE A 97 -7.48 4.16 -1.72
C ILE A 97 -8.71 4.97 -1.30
N ARG A 98 -8.86 5.28 0.00
CA ARG A 98 -9.98 6.11 0.50
C ARG A 98 -10.00 7.50 -0.11
N GLU A 99 -8.84 8.10 -0.35
CA GLU A 99 -8.75 9.38 -1.07
C GLU A 99 -9.27 9.27 -2.50
N VAL A 100 -8.83 8.26 -3.24
CA VAL A 100 -9.28 8.00 -4.61
C VAL A 100 -10.78 7.68 -4.67
N GLU A 101 -11.29 6.88 -3.73
CA GLU A 101 -12.72 6.52 -3.66
C GLU A 101 -13.61 7.74 -3.46
N ARG A 102 -13.21 8.69 -2.60
CA ARG A 102 -13.96 9.94 -2.43
C ARG A 102 -14.04 10.75 -3.73
N VAL A 103 -12.95 10.79 -4.48
CA VAL A 103 -12.92 11.49 -5.78
C VAL A 103 -13.79 10.76 -6.80
N LEU A 104 -13.72 9.44 -6.88
CA LEU A 104 -14.57 8.63 -7.75
C LEU A 104 -16.07 8.79 -7.42
N GLU A 105 -16.43 8.85 -6.14
CA GLU A 105 -17.79 9.10 -5.70
C GLU A 105 -18.30 10.46 -6.20
N LEU A 106 -17.50 11.53 -6.05
CA LEU A 106 -17.84 12.84 -6.60
C LEU A 106 -18.02 12.79 -8.12
N LEU A 107 -17.11 12.11 -8.81
CA LEU A 107 -17.13 11.96 -10.27
C LEU A 107 -18.20 11.01 -10.81
N THR A 108 -18.96 10.31 -9.97
CA THR A 108 -20.04 9.41 -10.41
C THR A 108 -21.43 9.99 -10.16
N GLN A 109 -21.54 11.10 -9.43
CA GLN A 109 -22.79 11.84 -9.25
C GLN A 109 -23.25 12.51 -10.56
N GLU A 110 -24.55 12.59 -10.84
CA GLU A 110 -25.11 13.18 -12.07
C GLU A 110 -24.90 14.71 -12.22
N VAL A 111 -24.09 15.32 -11.36
CA VAL A 111 -23.74 16.74 -11.42
C VAL A 111 -22.66 16.97 -12.49
N VAL A 112 -22.81 18.05 -13.26
CA VAL A 112 -21.77 18.51 -14.18
C VAL A 112 -20.66 19.17 -13.36
N ILE A 113 -19.51 18.50 -13.30
CA ILE A 113 -18.31 19.00 -12.61
C ILE A 113 -17.37 19.58 -13.68
N GLU A 114 -17.22 20.90 -13.69
CA GLU A 114 -16.31 21.59 -14.60
C GLU A 114 -14.86 21.53 -14.11
N GLU A 115 -14.68 21.51 -12.79
CA GLU A 115 -13.39 21.52 -12.10
C GLU A 115 -13.40 20.54 -10.94
N ILE A 116 -12.33 19.74 -10.81
CA ILE A 116 -12.11 18.86 -9.67
C ILE A 116 -10.76 19.12 -9.02
N VAL A 117 -10.78 19.32 -7.71
CA VAL A 117 -9.59 19.49 -6.89
C VAL A 117 -9.12 18.12 -6.41
N LEU A 118 -7.87 17.77 -6.74
CA LEU A 118 -7.24 16.53 -6.33
C LEU A 118 -6.11 16.79 -5.34
N THR A 119 -5.90 15.83 -4.44
CA THR A 119 -4.76 15.87 -3.53
C THR A 119 -3.45 15.70 -4.30
N SER A 120 -2.36 16.25 -3.78
CA SER A 120 -1.04 16.07 -4.43
C SER A 120 -0.66 14.59 -4.56
N ALA A 121 -1.09 13.76 -3.61
CA ALA A 121 -0.86 12.32 -3.65
C ALA A 121 -1.53 11.65 -4.85
N ILE A 122 -2.76 12.05 -5.20
CA ILE A 122 -3.48 11.53 -6.38
C ILE A 122 -2.83 12.03 -7.66
N VAL A 123 -2.51 13.32 -7.73
CA VAL A 123 -1.85 13.93 -8.91
C VAL A 123 -0.54 13.21 -9.21
N GLU A 124 0.34 13.04 -8.23
CA GLU A 124 1.59 12.31 -8.39
C GLU A 124 1.37 10.85 -8.82
N GLY A 125 0.33 10.21 -8.28
CA GLY A 125 -0.05 8.86 -8.65
C GLY A 125 -0.42 8.74 -10.13
N LEU A 126 -1.25 9.68 -10.62
CA LEU A 126 -1.67 9.75 -12.01
C LEU A 126 -0.48 10.03 -12.94
N SER A 127 0.38 11.00 -12.63
CA SER A 127 1.56 11.31 -13.45
C SER A 127 2.50 10.11 -13.61
N ARG A 128 2.73 9.34 -12.54
CA ARG A 128 3.58 8.13 -12.61
C ARG A 128 2.99 7.01 -13.47
N MET A 129 1.68 7.02 -13.70
CA MET A 129 1.02 6.04 -14.56
C MET A 129 1.09 6.43 -16.04
N GLU A 130 1.20 7.72 -16.37
CA GLU A 130 1.36 8.19 -17.75
C GLU A 130 2.78 7.98 -18.30
N GLU A 131 3.78 7.85 -17.43
CA GLU A 131 5.18 7.58 -17.82
C GLU A 131 5.48 6.09 -18.10
N ARG A 132 4.50 5.18 -17.93
CA ARG A 132 4.65 3.73 -18.11
C ARG A 132 3.96 3.22 -19.36
#